data_AF-A0AAU7U8Y6-F1
#
_entry.id   AF-A0AAU7U8Y6-F1
#
_cell.length_a   1.000
_cell.length_b   1.000
_cell.length_c   1.000
_cell.angle_alpha   90.00
_cell.angle_beta   90.00
_cell.angle_gamma   90.00
#
_symmetry.space_group_name_H-M   'P 1'
#
loop_
_entity.id
_entity.type
_entity.pdbx_description
1 polymer ?
#
loop_
_entity_poly.entity_id
_entity_poly.type
_entity_poly.pdbx_seq_one_letter_code
_entity_poly.pdbx_strand_id
1 'polypeptide(L)'
;MTTEQARTMQHTKRGEAGFTIIEVLVALTLFAVIILVVLTPLTGLFGLNQRTTGQVSATNLTQRAIEQVRGQWLRNVRYDKACIDTALPSGVTVTTQGEDLSGNLIGSVINLTAPTPNPNVSATCSTTPATATQTNNAPPLRRLTVTATVNGSSSTQTLEVAR
;
A
#
# COMPACT_ATOMS: atom_id res chain seq x y z
N MET A 1 78.97 -45.14 38.49
CA MET A 1 78.07 -43.98 38.48
C MET A 1 77.75 -43.70 37.03
N THR A 2 76.65 -44.29 36.51
CA THR A 2 75.29 -43.69 36.42
C THR A 2 75.29 -42.55 35.41
N THR A 3 74.49 -42.47 34.35
CA THR A 3 73.18 -43.06 34.00
C THR A 3 72.93 -42.58 32.56
N GLU A 4 72.72 -43.45 31.59
CA GLU A 4 71.37 -43.73 31.04
C GLU A 4 70.53 -42.46 30.79
N GLN A 5 70.55 -41.92 29.56
CA GLN A 5 69.43 -41.16 29.00
C GLN A 5 69.29 -41.46 27.51
N ALA A 6 68.67 -42.60 27.23
CA ALA A 6 68.09 -42.91 25.94
C ALA A 6 66.90 -41.98 25.70
N ARG A 7 67.07 -41.00 24.80
CA ARG A 7 66.03 -40.06 24.39
C ARG A 7 65.12 -40.75 23.38
N THR A 8 64.09 -41.42 23.87
CA THR A 8 63.08 -42.11 23.08
C THR A 8 62.28 -41.08 22.27
N MET A 9 62.53 -41.01 20.97
CA MET A 9 61.71 -40.26 20.01
C MET A 9 60.32 -40.88 19.97
N GLN A 10 59.36 -40.26 20.67
CA GLN A 10 57.94 -40.59 20.54
C GLN A 10 57.44 -40.08 19.19
N HIS A 11 57.52 -40.96 18.18
CA HIS A 11 56.85 -40.78 16.89
C HIS A 11 55.35 -40.88 17.13
N THR A 12 54.69 -39.75 17.36
CA THR A 12 53.23 -39.66 17.42
C THR A 12 52.71 -39.99 16.02
N LYS A 13 52.19 -41.20 15.83
CA LYS A 13 51.40 -41.56 14.66
C LYS A 13 50.16 -40.66 14.66
N ARG A 14 50.19 -39.59 13.86
CA ARG A 14 48.98 -38.88 13.46
C ARG A 14 48.15 -39.88 12.65
N GLY A 15 47.06 -40.37 13.24
CA GLY A 15 46.06 -41.11 12.48
C GLY A 15 45.43 -40.14 11.47
N GLU A 16 45.78 -40.29 10.20
CA GLU A 16 45.03 -39.68 9.11
C GLU A 16 43.67 -40.38 9.05
N ALA A 17 42.70 -39.82 9.79
CA ALA A 17 41.31 -40.23 9.70
C ALA A 17 40.76 -39.69 8.36
N GLY A 18 40.83 -40.53 7.32
CA GLY A 18 40.22 -40.22 6.03
C GLY A 18 38.70 -40.12 6.17
N PHE A 19 38.12 -39.03 5.67
CA PHE A 19 36.67 -38.84 5.59
C PHE A 19 36.05 -40.00 4.81
N THR A 20 35.06 -40.66 5.38
CA THR A 20 34.39 -41.77 4.68
C THR A 20 33.46 -41.20 3.60
N ILE A 21 33.33 -41.90 2.47
CA ILE A 21 32.38 -41.53 1.39
C ILE A 21 30.95 -41.37 1.94
N ILE A 22 30.59 -42.21 2.92
CA ILE A 22 29.29 -42.17 3.58
C ILE A 22 29.07 -40.85 4.33
N GLU A 23 30.08 -40.35 5.04
CA GLU A 23 30.00 -39.09 5.78
C GLU A 23 29.77 -37.89 4.86
N VAL A 24 30.43 -37.88 3.69
CA VAL A 24 30.21 -36.83 2.67
C VAL A 24 28.79 -36.89 2.12
N LEU A 25 28.26 -38.08 1.84
CA LEU A 25 26.89 -38.25 1.36
C LEU A 25 25.86 -37.80 2.40
N VAL A 26 26.07 -38.13 3.67
CA VAL A 26 25.21 -37.66 4.77
C VAL A 26 25.29 -36.13 4.91
N ALA A 27 26.49 -35.54 4.83
CA ALA A 27 26.64 -34.10 4.89
C ALA A 27 25.91 -33.39 3.73
N LEU A 28 26.03 -33.91 2.50
CA LEU A 28 25.34 -33.36 1.32
C LEU A 28 23.82 -33.47 1.43
N THR A 29 23.29 -34.59 1.94
CA THR A 29 21.84 -34.77 2.12
C THR A 29 21.30 -33.82 3.18
N LEU A 30 21.97 -33.67 4.33
CA LEU A 30 21.59 -32.71 5.36
C LEU A 30 21.67 -31.27 4.83
N PHE A 31 22.71 -30.94 4.06
CA PHE A 31 22.85 -29.63 3.44
C PHE A 31 21.71 -29.30 2.47
N ALA A 32 21.31 -30.25 1.62
CA ALA A 32 20.19 -30.08 0.70
C ALA A 32 18.86 -29.83 1.44
N VAL A 33 18.62 -30.56 2.54
CA VAL A 33 17.42 -30.36 3.38
C VAL A 33 17.43 -28.96 4.00
N ILE A 34 18.58 -28.51 4.52
CA ILE A 34 18.71 -27.16 5.11
C ILE A 34 18.42 -26.08 4.06
N ILE A 35 18.99 -26.20 2.85
CA ILE A 35 18.73 -25.24 1.76
C ILE A 35 17.23 -25.17 1.46
N LEU A 36 16.56 -26.31 1.32
CA LEU A 36 15.14 -26.35 0.96
C LEU A 36 14.25 -25.70 2.03
N VAL A 37 14.57 -25.91 3.31
CA VAL A 37 13.86 -25.27 4.43
C VAL A 37 14.08 -23.75 4.45
N VAL A 38 15.29 -23.28 4.11
CA VAL A 38 15.63 -21.84 4.13
C VAL A 38 15.10 -21.07 2.91
N LEU A 39 15.02 -21.70 1.74
CA LEU A 39 14.56 -21.02 0.51
C LEU A 39 13.05 -20.72 0.52
N THR A 40 12.26 -21.57 1.16
CA THR A 40 10.79 -21.43 1.21
C THR A 40 10.34 -20.08 1.83
N PRO A 41 10.78 -19.67 3.04
CA PRO A 41 10.35 -18.40 3.63
C PRO A 41 10.81 -17.16 2.84
N LEU A 42 11.93 -17.23 2.10
CA LEU A 42 12.43 -16.10 1.31
C LEU A 42 11.45 -15.72 0.19
N THR A 43 10.84 -16.70 -0.48
CA THR A 43 9.83 -16.43 -1.52
C THR A 43 8.56 -15.80 -0.93
N GLY A 44 8.15 -16.23 0.26
CA GLY A 44 7.03 -15.63 0.99
C GLY A 44 7.27 -14.17 1.37
N LEU A 45 8.47 -13.84 1.85
CA LEU A 45 8.84 -12.48 2.27
C LEU A 45 8.76 -11.47 1.12
N PHE A 46 9.18 -11.85 -0.09
CA PHE A 46 9.09 -10.94 -1.25
C PHE A 46 7.65 -10.62 -1.64
N GLY A 47 6.76 -11.63 -1.60
CA GLY A 47 5.33 -11.42 -1.88
C GLY A 47 4.66 -10.50 -0.87
N LEU A 48 4.99 -10.64 0.42
CA LEU A 48 4.50 -9.72 1.46
C LEU A 48 5.03 -8.31 1.24
N ASN A 49 6.32 -8.15 0.95
CA ASN A 49 6.93 -6.83 0.75
C ASN A 49 6.29 -6.09 -0.44
N GLN A 50 6.02 -6.80 -1.55
CA GLN A 50 5.35 -6.20 -2.70
C GLN A 50 3.93 -5.73 -2.37
N ARG A 51 3.16 -6.53 -1.63
CA ARG A 51 1.80 -6.15 -1.18
C ARG A 51 1.82 -4.97 -0.23
N THR A 52 2.71 -4.96 0.75
CA THR A 52 2.88 -3.83 1.69
C THR A 52 3.25 -2.56 0.95
N THR A 53 4.18 -2.64 -0.01
CA THR A 53 4.58 -1.49 -0.83
C THR A 53 3.41 -0.96 -1.67
N GLY A 54 2.60 -1.87 -2.26
CA GLY A 54 1.38 -1.51 -2.99
C GLY A 54 0.34 -0.83 -2.09
N GLN A 55 0.10 -1.37 -0.90
CA GLN A 55 -0.85 -0.82 0.07
C GLN A 55 -0.43 0.56 0.58
N VAL A 56 0.83 0.75 0.96
CA VAL A 56 1.37 2.05 1.39
C VAL A 56 1.26 3.08 0.26
N SER A 57 1.56 2.66 -0.99
CA SER A 57 1.44 3.53 -2.16
C SER A 57 -0.02 3.94 -2.40
N ALA A 58 -0.97 3.00 -2.31
CA ALA A 58 -2.40 3.29 -2.45
C ALA A 58 -2.89 4.25 -1.35
N THR A 59 -2.49 4.05 -0.09
CA THR A 59 -2.83 4.95 1.02
C THR A 59 -2.27 6.35 0.82
N ASN A 60 -1.00 6.48 0.42
CA ASN A 60 -0.40 7.78 0.11
C ASN A 60 -1.13 8.49 -1.05
N LEU A 61 -1.54 7.75 -2.07
CA LEU A 61 -2.28 8.29 -3.20
C LEU A 61 -3.68 8.79 -2.79
N THR A 62 -4.38 8.01 -1.96
CA THR A 62 -5.67 8.39 -1.37
C THR A 62 -5.54 9.67 -0.54
N GLN A 63 -4.55 9.77 0.34
CA GLN A 63 -4.31 10.97 1.15
C GLN A 63 -4.03 12.21 0.30
N ARG A 64 -3.16 12.09 -0.73
CA ARG A 64 -2.88 13.20 -1.65
C ARG A 64 -4.15 13.66 -2.37
N ALA A 65 -4.99 12.72 -2.82
CA ALA A 65 -6.26 13.06 -3.47
C ALA A 65 -7.25 13.73 -2.51
N ILE A 66 -7.33 13.29 -1.26
CA ILE A 66 -8.14 13.95 -0.22
C ILE A 66 -7.69 15.39 0.00
N GLU A 67 -6.39 15.61 0.22
CA GLU A 67 -5.86 16.96 0.45
C GLU A 67 -6.03 17.87 -0.77
N GLN A 68 -5.92 17.30 -1.98
CA GLN A 68 -6.20 18.03 -3.22
C GLN A 68 -7.66 18.47 -3.29
N VAL A 69 -8.62 17.57 -3.04
CA VAL A 69 -10.05 17.90 -3.03
C VAL A 69 -10.35 18.93 -1.95
N ARG A 70 -9.84 18.72 -0.73
CA ARG A 70 -9.99 19.63 0.40
C ARG A 70 -9.47 21.02 0.07
N GLY A 71 -8.28 21.12 -0.52
CA GLY A 71 -7.68 22.38 -0.95
C GLY A 71 -8.55 23.14 -1.96
N GLN A 72 -9.21 22.44 -2.89
CA GLN A 72 -10.13 23.07 -3.84
C GLN A 72 -11.47 23.48 -3.20
N TRP A 73 -11.94 22.72 -2.21
CA TRP A 73 -13.19 22.98 -1.49
C TRP A 73 -13.10 24.08 -0.44
N LEU A 74 -11.90 24.58 -0.13
CA LEU A 74 -11.73 25.84 0.62
C LEU A 74 -12.45 27.04 -0.03
N ARG A 75 -12.80 26.93 -1.32
CA ARG A 75 -13.67 27.90 -2.00
C ARG A 75 -15.13 27.42 -1.89
N ASN A 76 -15.96 28.14 -1.14
CA ASN A 76 -17.38 27.81 -0.91
C ASN A 76 -18.14 27.46 -2.21
N VAL A 77 -17.91 28.19 -3.30
CA VAL A 77 -18.57 27.92 -4.60
C VAL A 77 -18.29 26.51 -5.11
N ARG A 78 -17.10 25.95 -4.84
CA ARG A 78 -16.70 24.61 -5.29
C ARG A 78 -17.19 23.52 -4.34
N TYR A 79 -17.19 23.79 -3.05
CA TYR A 79 -17.82 22.92 -2.06
C TYR A 79 -19.33 22.80 -2.34
N ASP A 80 -20.01 23.93 -2.55
CA ASP A 80 -21.45 23.98 -2.79
C ASP A 80 -21.82 23.18 -4.04
N LYS A 81 -21.01 23.29 -5.10
CA LYS A 81 -21.18 22.56 -6.37
C LYS A 81 -20.59 21.14 -6.37
N ALA A 82 -19.90 20.71 -5.32
CA ALA A 82 -19.17 19.44 -5.26
C ALA A 82 -18.27 19.22 -6.49
N CYS A 83 -17.40 20.17 -6.81
CA CYS A 83 -16.56 20.13 -8.01
C CYS A 83 -15.08 20.40 -7.72
N ILE A 84 -14.21 19.98 -8.64
CA ILE A 84 -12.76 20.18 -8.60
C ILE A 84 -12.26 20.56 -9.99
N ASP A 85 -11.28 21.47 -10.07
CA ASP A 85 -10.72 21.90 -11.36
C ASP A 85 -9.42 21.17 -11.70
N THR A 86 -8.78 20.53 -10.72
CA THR A 86 -7.52 19.80 -10.91
C THR A 86 -7.81 18.34 -11.16
N ALA A 87 -7.14 17.77 -12.16
CA ALA A 87 -7.26 16.36 -12.44
C ALA A 87 -6.81 15.51 -11.24
N LEU A 88 -7.58 14.47 -10.95
CA LEU A 88 -7.21 13.48 -9.94
C LEU A 88 -6.08 12.60 -10.49
N PRO A 89 -5.16 12.13 -9.64
CA PRO A 89 -4.15 11.15 -10.04
C PRO A 89 -4.80 9.89 -10.65
N SER A 90 -4.11 9.27 -11.60
CA SER A 90 -4.57 8.02 -12.21
C SER A 90 -4.79 6.92 -11.16
N GLY A 91 -5.86 6.13 -11.33
CA GLY A 91 -6.18 5.04 -10.39
C GLY A 91 -6.89 5.49 -9.12
N VAL A 92 -7.30 6.77 -9.03
CA VAL A 92 -8.12 7.30 -7.95
C VAL A 92 -9.56 7.54 -8.43
N THR A 93 -10.50 7.03 -7.65
CA THR A 93 -11.92 7.35 -7.78
C THR A 93 -12.35 8.11 -6.52
N VAL A 94 -12.99 9.26 -6.71
CA VAL A 94 -13.51 10.06 -5.60
C VAL A 94 -15.03 10.19 -5.75
N THR A 95 -15.75 9.91 -4.68
CA THR A 95 -17.19 10.13 -4.60
C THR A 95 -17.51 11.03 -3.43
N THR A 96 -18.60 11.78 -3.53
CA THR A 96 -19.11 12.59 -2.42
C THR A 96 -20.61 12.50 -2.29
N GLN A 97 -21.11 12.59 -1.07
CA GLN A 97 -22.52 12.65 -0.75
C GLN A 97 -22.73 13.70 0.33
N GLY A 98 -23.86 14.42 0.27
CA GLY A 98 -24.20 15.38 1.32
C GLY A 98 -24.52 14.67 2.63
N GLU A 99 -24.31 15.36 3.74
CA GLU A 99 -24.67 14.93 5.08
C GLU A 99 -25.41 16.03 5.82
N ASP A 100 -26.39 15.65 6.63
CA ASP A 100 -27.01 16.56 7.59
C ASP A 100 -26.15 16.68 8.87
N LEU A 101 -26.54 17.60 9.77
CA LEU A 101 -25.83 17.80 11.05
C LEU A 101 -25.91 16.60 12.01
N SER A 102 -26.74 15.60 11.70
CA SER A 102 -26.86 14.36 12.47
C SER A 102 -26.02 13.22 11.85
N GLY A 103 -25.29 13.49 10.76
CA GLY A 103 -24.48 12.49 10.04
C GLY A 103 -25.29 11.58 9.10
N ASN A 104 -26.57 11.90 8.83
CA ASN A 104 -27.35 11.14 7.86
C ASN A 104 -27.00 11.59 6.44
N LEU A 105 -26.82 10.61 5.56
CA LEU A 105 -26.57 10.85 4.13
C LEU A 105 -27.81 11.46 3.48
N ILE A 106 -27.63 12.58 2.79
CA ILE A 106 -28.66 13.31 2.04
C ILE A 106 -28.26 13.47 0.57
N GLY A 107 -29.26 13.40 -0.31
CA GLY A 107 -29.04 13.46 -1.77
C GLY A 107 -28.35 12.22 -2.34
N SER A 108 -27.95 12.32 -3.61
CA SER A 108 -27.30 11.24 -4.34
C SER A 108 -25.77 11.31 -4.24
N VAL A 109 -25.13 10.15 -4.42
CA VAL A 109 -23.67 10.07 -4.55
C VAL A 109 -23.24 10.72 -5.87
N ILE A 110 -22.26 11.62 -5.80
CA ILE A 110 -21.67 12.33 -6.91
C ILE A 110 -20.27 11.77 -7.14
N ASN A 111 -19.97 11.32 -8.35
CA ASN A 111 -18.61 10.92 -8.72
C ASN A 111 -17.82 12.17 -9.13
N LEU A 112 -16.79 12.51 -8.37
CA LEU A 112 -15.86 13.57 -8.75
C LEU A 112 -14.93 12.99 -9.81
N THR A 113 -15.14 13.39 -11.05
CA THR A 113 -14.21 13.12 -12.13
C THR A 113 -13.41 14.38 -12.40
N ALA A 114 -12.13 14.22 -12.73
CA ALA A 114 -11.34 15.31 -13.28
C ALA A 114 -12.06 15.89 -14.52
N PRO A 115 -11.96 17.20 -14.80
CA PRO A 115 -12.23 17.68 -16.15
C PRO A 115 -11.28 16.95 -17.10
N THR A 116 -11.81 15.96 -17.81
CA THR A 116 -11.09 15.38 -18.94
C THR A 116 -10.83 16.50 -19.94
N PRO A 117 -9.68 16.53 -20.64
CA PRO A 117 -9.45 17.50 -21.72
C PRO A 117 -10.39 17.31 -22.93
N ASN A 118 -11.44 16.50 -22.79
CA ASN A 118 -12.53 16.38 -23.75
C ASN A 118 -13.49 17.56 -23.58
N PRO A 119 -13.67 18.42 -24.60
CA PRO A 119 -14.58 19.58 -24.54
C PRO A 119 -16.07 19.19 -24.36
N ASN A 120 -16.42 17.91 -24.38
CA ASN A 120 -17.81 17.43 -24.35
C ASN A 120 -18.23 16.69 -23.05
N VAL A 121 -17.39 16.65 -22.00
CA VAL A 121 -17.78 16.09 -20.70
C VAL A 121 -17.42 17.08 -19.60
N SER A 122 -18.35 18.00 -19.32
CA SER A 122 -18.24 19.02 -18.26
C SER A 122 -18.18 18.39 -16.87
N ALA A 123 -16.97 18.06 -16.41
CA ALA A 123 -16.58 18.13 -15.01
C ALA A 123 -15.88 19.47 -14.70
N THR A 124 -16.13 20.50 -15.50
CA THR A 124 -16.06 21.89 -15.03
C THR A 124 -17.17 22.07 -14.00
N CYS A 125 -16.92 22.84 -12.93
CA CYS A 125 -17.91 23.28 -11.96
C CYS A 125 -19.15 23.86 -12.65
N SER A 126 -20.09 23.00 -13.06
CA SER A 126 -21.26 23.37 -13.82
C SER A 126 -21.99 24.45 -13.05
N THR A 127 -22.59 25.41 -13.77
CA THR A 127 -23.46 26.40 -13.16
C THR A 127 -24.71 25.75 -12.55
N THR A 128 -25.01 24.50 -12.91
CA THR A 128 -26.09 23.72 -12.33
C THR A 128 -25.60 23.05 -11.04
N PRO A 129 -26.19 23.37 -9.88
CA PRO A 129 -25.88 22.69 -8.61
C PRO A 129 -26.05 21.19 -8.80
N ALA A 130 -25.10 20.39 -8.28
CA ALA A 130 -25.28 18.95 -8.23
C ALA A 130 -26.60 18.66 -7.53
N THR A 131 -27.48 17.92 -8.20
CA THR A 131 -28.89 17.74 -7.85
C THR A 131 -29.05 16.97 -6.53
N ALA A 132 -28.76 17.63 -5.42
CA ALA A 132 -29.37 17.28 -4.15
C ALA A 132 -30.82 17.71 -4.27
N THR A 133 -31.74 16.79 -4.06
CA THR A 133 -33.19 16.99 -4.01
C THR A 133 -33.64 17.87 -2.83
N GLN A 134 -32.78 18.77 -2.33
CA GLN A 134 -33.00 19.59 -1.16
C GLN A 134 -32.44 20.98 -1.39
N THR A 135 -33.38 21.92 -1.56
CA THR A 135 -33.31 23.38 -1.26
C THR A 135 -32.11 24.14 -1.84
N ASN A 136 -32.20 25.45 -2.01
CA ASN A 136 -31.12 26.25 -2.62
C ASN A 136 -29.83 26.35 -1.76
N ASN A 137 -29.61 25.43 -0.82
CA ASN A 137 -28.53 25.44 0.15
C ASN A 137 -27.70 24.16 0.05
N ALA A 138 -26.38 24.32 -0.10
CA ALA A 138 -25.44 23.21 0.00
C ALA A 138 -25.54 22.54 1.39
N PRO A 139 -25.29 21.22 1.46
CA PRO A 139 -25.33 20.50 2.74
C PRO A 139 -24.24 21.02 3.69
N PRO A 140 -24.51 21.08 5.00
CA PRO A 140 -23.54 21.58 5.98
C PRO A 140 -22.27 20.72 6.05
N LEU A 141 -22.42 19.41 5.80
CA LEU A 141 -21.34 18.44 5.75
C LEU A 141 -21.41 17.67 4.42
N ARG A 142 -20.25 17.19 3.96
CA ARG A 142 -20.14 16.27 2.83
C ARG A 142 -19.23 15.11 3.21
N ARG A 143 -19.74 13.89 3.04
CA ARG A 143 -18.92 12.69 3.04
C ARG A 143 -18.14 12.63 1.75
N LEU A 144 -16.83 12.49 1.84
CA LEU A 144 -15.91 12.26 0.74
C LEU A 144 -15.38 10.82 0.88
N THR A 145 -15.61 9.98 -0.12
CA THR A 145 -15.05 8.63 -0.18
C THR A 145 -14.04 8.56 -1.31
N VAL A 146 -12.78 8.33 -0.96
CA VAL A 146 -11.68 8.27 -1.93
C VAL A 146 -11.14 6.85 -1.96
N THR A 147 -11.12 6.24 -3.14
CA THR A 147 -10.55 4.92 -3.37
C THR A 147 -9.39 5.03 -4.36
N ALA A 148 -8.22 4.58 -3.97
CA ALA A 148 -7.06 4.47 -4.86
C ALA A 148 -6.69 3.01 -5.08
N THR A 149 -6.31 2.66 -6.31
CA THR A 149 -5.81 1.32 -6.67
C THR A 149 -4.43 1.41 -7.29
N VAL A 150 -3.45 0.71 -6.71
CA VAL A 150 -2.05 0.64 -7.18
C VAL A 150 -1.61 -0.82 -7.24
N ASN A 151 -1.23 -1.32 -8.41
CA ASN A 151 -0.74 -2.70 -8.61
C ASN A 151 -1.66 -3.78 -8.01
N GLY A 152 -2.98 -3.61 -8.13
CA GLY A 152 -3.98 -4.53 -7.58
C GLY A 152 -4.23 -4.39 -6.06
N SER A 153 -3.50 -3.53 -5.37
CA SER A 153 -3.78 -3.15 -3.98
C SER A 153 -4.69 -1.92 -3.96
N SER A 154 -5.79 -1.97 -3.21
CA SER A 154 -6.72 -0.85 -3.06
C SER A 154 -6.72 -0.27 -1.64
N SER A 155 -6.96 1.03 -1.53
CA SER A 155 -7.14 1.72 -0.24
C SER A 155 -8.30 2.71 -0.36
N THR A 156 -9.33 2.51 0.47
CA THR A 156 -10.49 3.41 0.57
C THR A 156 -10.41 4.18 1.88
N GLN A 157 -10.58 5.50 1.82
CA GLN A 157 -10.72 6.36 2.98
C GLN A 157 -11.96 7.23 2.84
N THR A 158 -12.61 7.44 3.97
CA THR A 158 -13.79 8.30 4.08
C THR A 158 -13.47 9.46 4.99
N LEU A 159 -13.75 10.68 4.54
CA LEU A 159 -13.57 11.91 5.30
C LEU A 159 -14.85 12.73 5.23
N GLU A 160 -15.23 13.33 6.34
CA GLU A 160 -16.30 14.32 6.39
C GLU A 160 -15.68 15.71 6.23
N VAL A 161 -16.18 16.48 5.28
CA VAL A 161 -15.72 17.84 5.01
C VAL A 161 -16.87 18.79 5.32
N ALA A 162 -16.65 19.67 6.28
CA ALA A 162 -17.55 20.78 6.56
C ALA A 162 -17.31 21.93 5.58
N ARG A 163 -18.37 22.71 5.37
CA ARG A 163 -18.30 23.98 4.63
C ARG A 163 -17.34 24.97 5.29
#